data_AF-A0A7S2HP37-F1
#
_entry.id   AF-A0A7S2HP37-F1
#
_cell.length_a   1.000
_cell.length_b   1.000
_cell.length_c   1.000
_cell.angle_alpha   90.00
_cell.angle_beta   90.00
_cell.angle_gamma   90.00
#
_symmetry.space_group_name_H-M   'P 1'
#
loop_
_entity.id
_entity.type
_entity.pdbx_description
1 polymer ?
#
loop_
_entity_poly.entity_id
_entity_poly.type
_entity_poly.pdbx_seq_one_letter_code
_entity_poly.pdbx_strand_id
1 'polypeptide(L)'
;AESAPSSSLQQEAAAADHFQAHLDEARAADALLDGHRHPDFGIVVYDLETIHDAECGTYAEKGLHECAASEQILWKRRSQIIEFAAVDLHSGKRICVRSRPEFQWADVRSPAARCFAQDHGHDKIIQDESLPQFKERWPSEVLPFLKQAAGSTGRLAMIAHNGDSFDHIVLEKELVRLDLAGTLSLELHRFDTIRTLKRHYGQDYGSGGVLALK
;
A
#
# COMPACT_ATOMS: atom_id res chain seq x y z
N ALA A 1 44.42 26.63 19.94
CA ALA A 1 43.57 25.44 20.11
C ALA A 1 42.36 25.63 19.20
N GLU A 2 42.47 25.16 17.96
CA GLU A 2 41.38 25.19 16.99
C GLU A 2 40.49 23.98 17.27
N SER A 3 39.23 24.23 17.65
CA SER A 3 38.24 23.19 17.87
C SER A 3 37.77 22.64 16.53
N ALA A 4 38.03 21.36 16.27
CA ALA A 4 37.46 20.66 15.12
C ALA A 4 35.91 20.69 15.19
N PRO A 5 35.23 20.90 14.05
CA PRO A 5 33.77 20.94 14.03
C PRO A 5 33.16 19.57 14.35
N SER A 6 32.02 19.61 15.05
CA SER A 6 31.20 18.49 15.49
C SER A 6 30.92 17.48 14.36
N SER A 7 31.17 16.19 14.63
CA SER A 7 30.97 15.07 13.69
C SER A 7 29.53 14.90 13.20
N SER A 8 28.54 15.50 13.86
CA SER A 8 27.13 15.41 13.48
C SER A 8 26.80 16.22 12.22
N LEU A 9 27.42 17.40 12.05
CA LEU A 9 27.16 18.28 10.91
C LEU A 9 27.79 17.74 9.61
N GLN A 10 28.89 17.00 9.74
CA GLN A 10 29.52 16.32 8.60
C GLN A 10 28.72 15.09 8.15
N GLN A 11 28.03 14.42 9.08
CA GLN A 11 27.15 13.29 8.76
C GLN A 11 25.85 13.74 8.09
N GLU A 12 25.26 14.86 8.52
CA GLU A 12 24.07 15.44 7.89
C GLU A 12 24.36 15.96 6.47
N ALA A 13 25.51 16.61 6.26
CA ALA A 13 25.94 17.05 4.94
C ALA A 13 26.16 15.88 3.97
N ALA A 14 26.83 14.81 4.43
CA ALA A 14 27.05 13.62 3.62
C ALA A 14 25.75 12.87 3.27
N ALA A 15 24.76 12.85 4.18
CA ALA A 15 23.45 12.27 3.92
C ALA A 15 22.64 13.10 2.92
N ALA A 16 22.73 14.44 2.99
CA ALA A 16 22.11 15.34 2.03
C ALA A 16 22.72 15.22 0.63
N ASP A 17 24.06 15.13 0.55
CA ASP A 17 24.78 14.93 -0.71
C ASP A 17 24.45 13.58 -1.35
N HIS A 18 24.33 12.52 -0.55
CA HIS A 18 23.93 11.19 -1.02
C HIS A 18 22.47 11.16 -1.51
N PHE A 19 21.56 11.84 -0.83
CA PHE A 19 20.17 11.96 -1.25
C PHE A 19 20.03 12.76 -2.54
N GLN A 20 20.80 13.85 -2.67
CA GLN A 20 20.83 14.67 -3.88
C GLN A 20 21.39 13.89 -5.08
N ALA A 21 22.42 13.07 -4.88
CA ALA A 21 22.97 12.19 -5.92
C ALA A 21 21.92 11.17 -6.44
N HIS A 22 21.10 10.58 -5.56
CA HIS A 22 20.02 9.68 -5.99
C HIS A 22 18.89 10.40 -6.73
N LEU A 23 18.57 11.64 -6.34
CA LEU A 23 17.60 12.46 -7.08
C LEU A 23 18.11 12.84 -8.48
N ASP A 24 19.41 13.11 -8.60
CA ASP A 24 20.03 13.46 -9.87
C ASP A 24 20.20 12.24 -10.79
N GLU A 25 20.46 11.05 -10.23
CA GLU A 25 20.37 9.77 -10.97
C GLU A 25 18.95 9.46 -11.42
N ALA A 26 17.93 9.70 -10.58
CA ALA A 26 16.53 9.52 -10.95
C ALA A 26 16.12 10.47 -12.09
N ARG A 27 16.58 11.72 -12.05
CA ARG A 27 16.38 12.71 -13.13
C ARG A 27 17.14 12.34 -14.41
N ALA A 28 18.34 11.78 -14.30
CA ALA A 28 19.11 11.30 -15.44
C ALA A 28 18.46 10.05 -16.07
N ALA A 29 17.84 9.18 -15.27
CA ALA A 29 17.02 8.08 -15.75
C ALA A 29 15.75 8.59 -16.47
N ASP A 30 15.14 9.66 -15.97
CA ASP A 30 14.00 10.33 -16.62
C ASP A 30 14.40 10.94 -17.98
N ALA A 31 15.58 11.57 -18.06
CA ALA A 31 16.15 12.08 -19.31
C ALA A 31 16.56 10.98 -20.31
N LEU A 32 16.84 9.76 -19.83
CA LEU A 32 17.04 8.57 -20.67
C LEU A 32 15.71 7.99 -21.18
N LEU A 33 14.59 8.30 -20.51
CA LEU A 33 13.24 7.90 -20.91
C LEU A 33 12.59 8.87 -21.91
N ASP A 34 13.17 10.06 -22.17
CA ASP A 34 12.68 11.02 -23.17
C ASP A 34 12.68 10.49 -24.62
N GLY A 35 13.34 9.35 -24.88
CA GLY A 35 13.25 8.60 -26.15
C GLY A 35 12.26 7.43 -26.15
N HIS A 36 11.76 7.02 -24.98
CA HIS A 36 10.80 5.96 -24.80
C HIS A 36 9.42 6.57 -24.59
N ARG A 37 8.52 6.37 -25.57
CA ARG A 37 7.10 6.70 -25.45
C ARG A 37 6.64 6.35 -24.03
N HIS A 38 6.14 7.35 -23.30
CA HIS A 38 5.49 7.10 -22.02
C HIS A 38 4.57 5.90 -22.16
N PRO A 39 4.55 4.97 -21.18
CA PRO A 39 3.65 3.85 -21.22
C PRO A 39 2.23 4.35 -21.51
N ASP A 40 1.53 3.71 -22.45
CA ASP A 40 0.15 4.08 -22.81
C ASP A 40 -0.86 3.70 -21.69
N PHE A 41 -0.46 3.81 -20.42
CA PHE A 41 -1.23 3.50 -19.21
C PHE A 41 -0.65 4.27 -18.02
N GLY A 42 -1.48 4.60 -17.03
CA GLY A 42 -1.03 5.20 -15.78
C GLY A 42 -0.43 4.16 -14.83
N ILE A 43 0.43 4.57 -13.90
CA ILE A 43 1.06 3.68 -12.93
C ILE A 43 0.77 4.19 -11.52
N VAL A 44 0.09 3.37 -10.72
CA VAL A 44 -0.24 3.66 -9.34
C VAL A 44 0.37 2.59 -8.43
N VAL A 45 1.19 3.02 -7.47
CA VAL A 45 1.60 2.18 -6.35
C VAL A 45 0.65 2.46 -5.20
N TYR A 46 0.11 1.42 -4.58
CA TYR A 46 -0.86 1.57 -3.49
C TYR A 46 -0.68 0.51 -2.42
N ASP A 47 -1.23 0.81 -1.25
CA ASP A 47 -1.24 -0.03 -0.06
C ASP A 47 -2.58 0.14 0.67
N LEU A 48 -3.07 -0.94 1.27
CA LEU A 48 -4.32 -0.96 2.02
C LEU A 48 -4.08 -1.32 3.48
N GLU A 49 -4.45 -0.39 4.36
CA GLU A 49 -4.70 -0.78 5.75
C GLU A 49 -6.12 -1.32 5.88
N THR A 50 -6.23 -2.44 6.59
CA THR A 50 -7.49 -3.18 6.70
C THR A 50 -7.73 -3.65 8.13
N ILE A 51 -8.98 -3.99 8.40
CA ILE A 51 -9.39 -4.67 9.64
C ILE A 51 -10.48 -5.67 9.35
N HIS A 52 -10.57 -6.74 10.15
CA HIS A 52 -11.61 -7.76 10.03
C HIS A 52 -12.31 -8.04 11.37
N ASP A 53 -13.53 -8.54 11.29
CA ASP A 53 -14.37 -9.01 12.41
C ASP A 53 -14.42 -10.56 12.48
N ALA A 54 -13.48 -11.23 11.81
CA ALA A 54 -13.28 -12.67 11.92
C ALA A 54 -12.89 -13.08 13.35
N GLU A 55 -13.22 -14.32 13.71
CA GLU A 55 -12.93 -14.89 15.04
C GLU A 55 -11.43 -15.05 15.28
N CYS A 56 -10.69 -15.43 14.24
CA CYS A 56 -9.25 -15.63 14.27
C CYS A 56 -8.57 -14.76 13.21
N GLY A 57 -7.35 -14.35 13.49
CA GLY A 57 -6.49 -13.57 12.60
C GLY A 57 -5.04 -14.03 12.68
N THR A 58 -4.13 -13.19 12.17
CA THR A 58 -2.69 -13.42 12.28
C THR A 58 -1.97 -12.09 12.46
N TYR A 59 -1.06 -12.03 13.42
CA TYR A 59 -0.09 -10.95 13.56
C TYR A 59 1.31 -11.55 13.70
N ALA A 60 1.99 -11.66 12.55
CA ALA A 60 3.25 -12.40 12.43
C ALA A 60 4.40 -11.79 13.26
N GLU A 61 4.50 -10.46 13.35
CA GLU A 61 5.58 -9.81 14.11
C GLU A 61 5.54 -10.14 15.60
N LYS A 62 4.36 -10.39 16.15
CA LYS A 62 4.17 -10.84 17.54
C LYS A 62 3.98 -12.35 17.68
N GLY A 63 4.12 -13.12 16.61
CA GLY A 63 3.95 -14.57 16.60
C GLY A 63 2.52 -15.03 16.93
N LEU A 64 1.52 -14.17 16.73
CA LEU A 64 0.11 -14.50 16.97
C LEU A 64 -0.48 -15.16 15.73
N HIS A 65 -0.60 -16.48 15.75
CA HIS A 65 -1.17 -17.27 14.65
C HIS A 65 -2.38 -18.06 15.15
N GLU A 66 -3.57 -17.46 15.04
CA GLU A 66 -4.79 -18.00 15.66
C GLU A 66 -5.52 -19.01 14.76
N CYS A 67 -5.10 -19.14 13.51
CA CYS A 67 -5.66 -20.07 12.54
C CYS A 67 -4.55 -20.67 11.66
N ALA A 68 -4.85 -21.82 11.06
CA ALA A 68 -3.93 -22.44 10.12
C ALA A 68 -3.79 -21.60 8.84
N ALA A 69 -2.67 -21.77 8.10
CA ALA A 69 -2.45 -21.07 6.84
C ALA A 69 -3.60 -21.27 5.83
N SER A 70 -4.20 -22.47 5.81
CA SER A 70 -5.35 -22.82 4.97
C SER A 70 -6.62 -22.04 5.30
N GLU A 71 -6.73 -21.51 6.52
CA GLU A 71 -7.91 -20.81 7.03
C GLU A 71 -7.77 -19.29 6.94
N GLN A 72 -6.57 -18.78 6.60
CA GLN A 72 -6.32 -17.34 6.51
C GLN A 72 -7.23 -16.63 5.49
N ILE A 73 -7.71 -17.36 4.49
CA ILE A 73 -8.67 -16.81 3.51
C ILE A 73 -9.96 -16.31 4.19
N LEU A 74 -10.34 -16.84 5.35
CA LEU A 74 -11.54 -16.44 6.07
C LEU A 74 -11.43 -15.00 6.58
N TRP A 75 -10.33 -14.63 7.23
CA TRP A 75 -10.16 -13.26 7.71
C TRP A 75 -9.91 -12.27 6.57
N LYS A 76 -9.21 -12.68 5.50
CA LYS A 76 -9.06 -11.88 4.28
C LYS A 76 -10.42 -11.53 3.64
N ARG A 77 -11.33 -12.51 3.57
CA ARG A 77 -12.71 -12.29 3.09
C ARG A 77 -13.54 -11.38 3.97
N ARG A 78 -13.23 -11.31 5.26
CA ARG A 78 -13.90 -10.42 6.23
C ARG A 78 -13.21 -9.05 6.40
N SER A 79 -12.05 -8.86 5.79
CA SER A 79 -11.29 -7.62 5.90
C SER A 79 -11.99 -6.49 5.16
N GLN A 80 -12.13 -5.32 5.78
CA GLN A 80 -12.63 -4.08 5.18
C GLN A 80 -11.50 -3.05 5.14
N ILE A 81 -11.51 -2.21 4.11
CA ILE A 81 -10.48 -1.16 3.92
C ILE A 81 -10.75 -0.02 4.90
N ILE A 82 -9.72 0.35 5.66
CA ILE A 82 -9.77 1.48 6.60
C ILE A 82 -8.79 2.60 6.23
N GLU A 83 -7.80 2.30 5.41
CA GLU A 83 -6.98 3.31 4.75
C GLU A 83 -6.64 2.86 3.33
N PHE A 84 -6.73 3.78 2.38
CA PHE A 84 -6.23 3.62 1.01
C PHE A 84 -5.13 4.65 0.80
N ALA A 85 -3.88 4.20 0.68
CA ALA A 85 -2.75 5.05 0.37
C ALA A 85 -2.25 4.74 -1.05
N ALA A 86 -2.02 5.78 -1.86
CA ALA A 86 -1.54 5.59 -3.22
C ALA A 86 -0.71 6.76 -3.74
N VAL A 87 0.16 6.44 -4.70
CA VAL A 87 1.01 7.39 -5.43
C VAL A 87 0.88 7.12 -6.92
N ASP A 88 0.56 8.17 -7.68
CA ASP A 88 0.70 8.18 -9.14
C ASP A 88 2.17 8.44 -9.45
N LEU A 89 2.85 7.45 -10.04
CA LEU A 89 4.28 7.54 -10.30
C LEU A 89 4.63 8.54 -11.40
N HIS A 90 3.69 8.89 -12.28
CA HIS A 90 3.96 9.86 -13.33
C HIS A 90 3.90 11.29 -12.80
N SER A 91 2.84 11.64 -12.08
CA SER A 91 2.67 13.00 -11.55
C SER A 91 3.29 13.24 -10.17
N GLY A 92 3.64 12.16 -9.45
CA GLY A 92 4.06 12.21 -8.05
C GLY A 92 2.91 12.53 -7.08
N LYS A 93 1.67 12.69 -7.56
CA LYS A 93 0.50 12.98 -6.72
C LYS A 93 0.22 11.81 -5.78
N ARG A 94 -0.14 12.13 -4.54
CA ARG A 94 -0.41 11.15 -3.47
C ARG A 94 -1.80 11.34 -2.90
N ILE A 95 -2.43 10.24 -2.49
CA ILE A 95 -3.61 10.24 -1.64
C ILE A 95 -3.38 9.32 -0.45
N CYS A 96 -3.99 9.66 0.68
CA CYS A 96 -4.11 8.81 1.87
C CYS A 96 -5.52 9.06 2.40
N VAL A 97 -6.39 8.08 2.21
CA VAL A 97 -7.82 8.23 2.44
C VAL A 97 -8.24 7.25 3.53
N ARG A 98 -8.69 7.79 4.67
CA ARG A 98 -9.20 7.00 5.79
C ARG A 98 -10.70 6.78 5.68
N SER A 99 -11.12 5.58 6.02
CA SER A 99 -12.52 5.20 6.15
C SER A 99 -12.75 4.34 7.37
N ARG A 100 -13.93 4.45 7.98
CA ARG A 100 -14.33 3.49 9.01
C ARG A 100 -14.94 2.23 8.37
N PRO A 101 -14.80 1.05 9.01
CA PRO A 101 -15.52 -0.14 8.59
C PRO A 101 -17.02 -0.04 8.92
N GLU A 102 -17.82 -0.96 8.38
CA GLU A 102 -19.25 -1.05 8.70
C GLU A 102 -19.53 -1.70 10.06
N PHE A 103 -18.60 -2.50 10.57
CA PHE A 103 -18.66 -3.07 11.91
C PHE A 103 -17.98 -2.15 12.95
N GLN A 104 -18.28 -2.38 14.22
CA GLN A 104 -17.76 -1.59 15.33
C GLN A 104 -16.53 -2.25 15.96
N TRP A 105 -15.76 -1.49 16.75
CA TRP A 105 -14.59 -2.03 17.45
C TRP A 105 -14.90 -3.23 18.37
N ALA A 106 -16.12 -3.28 18.90
CA ALA A 106 -16.59 -4.41 19.69
C ALA A 106 -16.72 -5.71 18.87
N ASP A 107 -16.88 -5.61 17.55
CA ASP A 107 -17.01 -6.74 16.64
C ASP A 107 -15.65 -7.32 16.21
N VAL A 108 -14.54 -6.61 16.49
CA VAL A 108 -13.18 -7.11 16.26
C VAL A 108 -12.84 -8.14 17.34
N ARG A 109 -13.09 -9.42 17.03
CA ARG A 109 -13.01 -10.54 17.99
C ARG A 109 -11.61 -11.13 18.14
N SER A 110 -10.86 -11.26 17.04
CA SER A 110 -9.52 -11.83 17.01
C SER A 110 -8.54 -11.05 17.91
N PRO A 111 -7.94 -11.66 18.95
CA PRO A 111 -6.86 -11.04 19.71
C PRO A 111 -5.69 -10.56 18.83
N ALA A 112 -5.31 -11.32 17.80
CA ALA A 112 -4.28 -10.90 16.84
C ALA A 112 -4.66 -9.61 16.10
N ALA A 113 -5.89 -9.52 15.58
CA ALA A 113 -6.38 -8.34 14.88
C ALA A 113 -6.48 -7.13 15.82
N ARG A 114 -6.94 -7.32 17.07
CA ARG A 114 -7.01 -6.25 18.06
C ARG A 114 -5.63 -5.72 18.41
N CYS A 115 -4.67 -6.62 18.66
CA CYS A 115 -3.30 -6.24 19.00
C CYS A 115 -2.67 -5.47 17.83
N PHE A 116 -2.74 -6.03 16.61
CA PHE A 116 -2.25 -5.36 15.40
C PHE A 116 -2.84 -3.95 15.26
N ALA A 117 -4.16 -3.82 15.39
CA ALA A 117 -4.83 -2.54 15.25
C ALA A 117 -4.41 -1.53 16.31
N GLN A 118 -4.16 -1.95 17.54
CA GLN A 118 -3.70 -1.07 18.63
C GLN A 118 -2.25 -0.64 18.45
N ASP A 119 -1.37 -1.55 18.02
CA ASP A 119 0.05 -1.24 17.80
C ASP A 119 0.24 -0.22 16.67
N HIS A 120 -0.61 -0.27 15.64
CA HIS A 120 -0.55 0.63 14.48
C HIS A 120 -1.52 1.82 14.56
N GLY A 121 -2.31 1.92 15.64
CA GLY A 121 -3.29 3.00 15.85
C GLY A 121 -4.53 2.93 14.95
N HIS A 122 -4.76 1.80 14.28
CA HIS A 122 -5.94 1.53 13.46
C HIS A 122 -7.21 1.42 14.31
N ASP A 123 -7.08 1.05 15.59
CA ASP A 123 -8.17 1.06 16.56
C ASP A 123 -8.84 2.43 16.64
N LYS A 124 -8.08 3.52 16.50
CA LYS A 124 -8.61 4.90 16.47
C LYS A 124 -9.45 5.17 15.23
N ILE A 125 -9.06 4.64 14.06
CA ILE A 125 -9.82 4.77 12.81
C ILE A 125 -11.16 4.05 12.93
N ILE A 126 -11.16 2.86 13.54
CA ILE A 126 -12.36 2.03 13.70
C ILE A 126 -13.35 2.66 14.70
N GLN A 127 -12.82 3.28 15.76
CA GLN A 127 -13.63 3.93 16.81
C GLN A 127 -14.12 5.33 16.41
N ASP A 128 -13.56 5.94 15.36
CA ASP A 128 -13.98 7.25 14.89
C ASP A 128 -15.23 7.16 14.01
N GLU A 129 -16.40 7.34 14.63
CA GLU A 129 -17.69 7.32 13.93
C GLU A 129 -17.91 8.53 13.01
N SER A 130 -17.06 9.56 13.07
CA SER A 130 -17.14 10.72 12.18
C SER A 130 -16.51 10.46 10.80
N LEU A 131 -15.69 9.42 10.67
CA LEU A 131 -15.12 9.03 9.39
C LEU A 131 -16.20 8.44 8.47
N PRO A 132 -16.21 8.79 7.18
CA PRO A 132 -17.08 8.13 6.22
C PRO A 132 -16.61 6.70 5.95
N GLN A 133 -17.50 5.88 5.43
CA GLN A 133 -17.18 4.51 5.02
C GLN A 133 -16.47 4.50 3.66
N PHE A 134 -15.81 3.39 3.33
CA PHE A 134 -15.07 3.25 2.08
C PHE A 134 -15.97 3.49 0.84
N LYS A 135 -17.25 3.10 0.91
CA LYS A 135 -18.23 3.33 -0.16
C LYS A 135 -18.47 4.81 -0.49
N GLU A 136 -18.27 5.69 0.48
CA GLU A 136 -18.41 7.15 0.32
C GLU A 136 -17.10 7.78 -0.15
N ARG A 137 -15.97 7.26 0.34
CA ARG A 137 -14.60 7.66 -0.07
C ARG A 137 -14.27 7.28 -1.51
N TRP A 138 -14.78 6.13 -1.98
CA TRP A 138 -14.49 5.63 -3.31
C TRP A 138 -14.86 6.60 -4.43
N PRO A 139 -16.13 7.04 -4.59
CA PRO A 139 -16.50 7.95 -5.68
C PRO A 139 -15.99 9.38 -5.49
N SER A 140 -15.71 9.80 -4.25
CA SER A 140 -15.33 11.19 -3.94
C SER A 140 -13.82 11.44 -4.02
N GLU A 141 -12.99 10.46 -3.70
CA GLU A 141 -11.53 10.65 -3.57
C GLU A 141 -10.73 9.60 -4.34
N VAL A 142 -10.99 8.31 -4.12
CA VAL A 142 -10.16 7.23 -4.67
C VAL A 142 -10.35 7.10 -6.19
N LEU A 143 -11.58 6.94 -6.67
CA LEU A 143 -11.86 6.77 -8.09
C LEU A 143 -11.45 8.01 -8.93
N PRO A 144 -11.71 9.26 -8.50
CA PRO A 144 -11.19 10.43 -9.19
C PRO A 144 -9.66 10.46 -9.31
N PHE A 145 -8.95 10.07 -8.24
CA PHE A 145 -7.49 9.94 -8.27
C PHE A 145 -7.03 8.90 -9.30
N LEU A 146 -7.64 7.71 -9.29
CA LEU A 146 -7.32 6.65 -10.24
C LEU A 146 -7.63 7.08 -11.69
N LYS A 147 -8.78 7.71 -11.93
CA LYS A 147 -9.14 8.24 -13.26
C LYS A 147 -8.14 9.29 -13.74
N GLN A 148 -7.67 10.15 -12.85
CA GLN A 148 -6.64 11.13 -13.17
C GLN A 148 -5.33 10.44 -13.56
N ALA A 149 -4.87 9.46 -12.77
CA ALA A 149 -3.64 8.72 -13.05
C ALA A 149 -3.72 7.94 -14.37
N ALA A 150 -4.90 7.40 -14.72
CA ALA A 150 -5.12 6.67 -15.97
C ALA A 150 -5.05 7.56 -17.22
N GLY A 151 -5.28 8.86 -17.05
CA GLY A 151 -5.35 9.83 -18.12
C GLY A 151 -6.39 9.46 -19.19
N SER A 152 -6.10 9.79 -20.45
CA SER A 152 -6.98 9.50 -21.58
C SER A 152 -7.04 8.03 -21.98
N THR A 153 -6.13 7.20 -21.46
CA THR A 153 -6.03 5.79 -21.83
C THR A 153 -7.08 4.94 -21.13
N GLY A 154 -7.54 5.38 -19.95
CA GLY A 154 -8.43 4.59 -19.10
C GLY A 154 -7.79 3.31 -18.53
N ARG A 155 -6.47 3.14 -18.69
CA ARG A 155 -5.73 1.95 -18.25
C ARG A 155 -4.78 2.29 -17.10
N LEU A 156 -4.70 1.39 -16.12
CA LEU A 156 -3.82 1.53 -14.97
C LEU A 156 -3.03 0.24 -14.69
N ALA A 157 -1.74 0.40 -14.44
CA ALA A 157 -0.94 -0.56 -13.70
C ALA A 157 -1.05 -0.26 -12.20
N MET A 158 -1.75 -1.13 -11.48
CA MET A 158 -1.92 -1.08 -10.02
C MET A 158 -0.87 -1.99 -9.38
N ILE A 159 0.07 -1.41 -8.64
CA ILE A 159 1.20 -2.10 -8.02
C ILE A 159 1.00 -2.11 -6.50
N ALA A 160 1.00 -3.29 -5.87
CA ALA A 160 0.97 -3.44 -4.43
C ALA A 160 2.02 -4.45 -3.97
N HIS A 161 2.64 -4.19 -2.82
CA HIS A 161 3.61 -5.11 -2.23
C HIS A 161 2.87 -6.33 -1.65
N ASN A 162 3.22 -7.54 -2.08
CA ASN A 162 2.46 -8.76 -1.73
C ASN A 162 0.98 -8.70 -2.15
N GLY A 163 0.64 -7.87 -3.13
CA GLY A 163 -0.74 -7.62 -3.51
C GLY A 163 -1.50 -8.86 -3.96
N ASP A 164 -0.84 -9.84 -4.60
CA ASP A 164 -1.48 -11.11 -5.01
C ASP A 164 -1.98 -11.90 -3.80
N SER A 165 -1.33 -11.74 -2.65
CA SER A 165 -1.69 -12.40 -1.40
C SER A 165 -2.71 -11.61 -0.59
N PHE A 166 -2.87 -10.31 -0.85
CA PHE A 166 -3.65 -9.43 0.01
C PHE A 166 -4.36 -8.26 -0.71
N ASP A 167 -3.67 -7.15 -0.99
CA ASP A 167 -4.31 -5.87 -1.38
C ASP A 167 -5.22 -6.00 -2.60
N HIS A 168 -4.77 -6.71 -3.63
CA HIS A 168 -5.55 -6.93 -4.84
C HIS A 168 -6.84 -7.69 -4.55
N ILE A 169 -6.77 -8.71 -3.68
CA ILE A 169 -7.90 -9.53 -3.26
C ILE A 169 -8.88 -8.69 -2.45
N VAL A 170 -8.39 -7.92 -1.47
CA VAL A 170 -9.24 -7.10 -0.60
C VAL A 170 -9.92 -6.00 -1.39
N LEU A 171 -9.19 -5.28 -2.26
CA LEU A 171 -9.77 -4.23 -3.11
C LEU A 171 -10.87 -4.79 -4.01
N GLU A 172 -10.59 -5.85 -4.77
CA GLU A 172 -11.58 -6.46 -5.67
C GLU A 172 -12.83 -6.91 -4.91
N LYS A 173 -12.63 -7.58 -3.78
CA LYS A 173 -13.71 -8.02 -2.90
C LYS A 173 -14.54 -6.84 -2.38
N GLU A 174 -13.92 -5.78 -1.89
CA GLU A 174 -14.65 -4.61 -1.38
C GLU A 174 -15.43 -3.92 -2.49
N LEU A 175 -14.88 -3.82 -3.71
CA LEU A 175 -15.60 -3.23 -4.84
C LEU A 175 -16.84 -4.03 -5.21
N VAL A 176 -16.79 -5.36 -5.14
CA VAL A 176 -17.97 -6.22 -5.37
C VAL A 176 -18.95 -6.09 -4.21
N ARG A 177 -18.48 -6.21 -2.97
CA ARG A 177 -19.31 -6.20 -1.76
C ARG A 177 -20.10 -4.89 -1.60
N LEU A 178 -19.49 -3.77 -1.99
CA LEU A 178 -20.07 -2.42 -1.85
C LEU A 178 -20.79 -1.95 -3.13
N ASP A 179 -20.98 -2.81 -4.12
CA ASP A 179 -21.58 -2.48 -5.43
C ASP A 179 -20.87 -1.32 -6.16
N LEU A 180 -19.55 -1.24 -6.00
CA LEU A 180 -18.71 -0.20 -6.62
C LEU A 180 -18.04 -0.68 -7.90
N ALA A 181 -18.01 -2.00 -8.16
CA ALA A 181 -17.37 -2.58 -9.34
C ALA A 181 -17.92 -1.97 -10.65
N GLY A 182 -19.23 -1.70 -10.73
CA GLY A 182 -19.84 -1.07 -11.90
C GLY A 182 -19.46 0.41 -12.11
N THR A 183 -18.93 1.08 -11.09
CA THR A 183 -18.47 2.48 -11.17
C THR A 183 -17.07 2.61 -11.78
N LEU A 184 -16.31 1.52 -11.79
CA LEU A 184 -14.95 1.47 -12.29
C LEU A 184 -14.95 1.41 -13.82
N SER A 185 -14.84 2.58 -14.44
CA SER A 185 -14.71 2.71 -15.89
C SER A 185 -13.25 2.61 -16.37
N LEU A 186 -12.40 1.87 -15.65
CA LEU A 186 -10.97 1.75 -15.89
C LEU A 186 -10.58 0.29 -16.10
N GLU A 187 -9.65 0.04 -17.01
CA GLU A 187 -8.98 -1.26 -17.13
C GLU A 187 -7.82 -1.31 -16.15
N LEU A 188 -7.90 -2.22 -15.16
CA LEU A 188 -6.87 -2.38 -14.13
C LEU A 188 -6.00 -3.61 -14.41
N HIS A 189 -4.71 -3.39 -14.55
CA HIS A 189 -3.68 -4.43 -14.58
C HIS A 189 -2.98 -4.48 -13.22
N ARG A 190 -2.96 -5.65 -12.58
CA ARG A 190 -2.44 -5.81 -11.22
C ARG A 190 -1.06 -6.43 -11.20
N PHE A 191 -0.16 -5.80 -10.47
CA PHE A 191 1.23 -6.22 -10.34
C PHE A 191 1.60 -6.42 -8.87
N ASP A 192 2.41 -7.43 -8.62
CA ASP A 192 2.90 -7.80 -7.30
C ASP A 192 4.42 -7.73 -7.34
N THR A 193 4.99 -6.90 -6.45
CA THR A 193 6.44 -6.69 -6.41
C THR A 193 7.18 -7.91 -5.87
N ILE A 194 6.63 -8.67 -4.92
CA ILE A 194 7.26 -9.89 -4.39
C ILE A 194 7.38 -10.92 -5.50
N ARG A 195 6.29 -11.20 -6.22
CA ARG A 195 6.29 -12.14 -7.35
C ARG A 195 7.29 -11.71 -8.41
N THR A 196 7.32 -10.43 -8.74
CA THR A 196 8.23 -9.86 -9.75
C THR A 196 9.68 -10.03 -9.31
N LEU A 197 10.03 -9.59 -8.11
CA LEU A 197 11.40 -9.66 -7.60
C LEU A 197 11.88 -11.11 -7.44
N LYS A 198 11.03 -12.03 -6.94
CA LYS A 198 11.39 -13.46 -6.85
C LYS A 198 11.59 -14.12 -8.22
N ARG A 199 10.85 -13.70 -9.25
CA ARG A 199 11.08 -14.18 -10.63
C ARG A 199 12.41 -13.71 -11.20
N HIS A 200 12.83 -12.48 -10.89
CA HIS A 200 14.07 -11.90 -11.40
C HIS A 200 15.32 -12.31 -10.61
N TYR A 201 15.21 -12.43 -9.29
CA TYR A 201 16.35 -12.61 -8.39
C TYR A 201 16.35 -13.96 -7.64
N GLY A 202 15.39 -14.84 -7.93
CA GLY A 202 15.28 -16.17 -7.33
C GLY A 202 14.24 -16.26 -6.21
N GLN A 203 13.77 -17.48 -5.93
CA GLN A 203 12.67 -17.71 -4.96
C GLN A 203 13.02 -17.31 -3.52
N ASP A 204 14.31 -17.33 -3.20
CA ASP A 204 14.84 -16.93 -1.89
C ASP A 204 15.05 -15.41 -1.76
N TYR A 205 14.73 -14.64 -2.80
CA TYR A 205 14.81 -13.18 -2.72
C TYR A 205 13.87 -12.65 -1.63
N GLY A 206 14.43 -11.87 -0.70
CA GLY A 206 13.73 -11.35 0.48
C GLY A 206 13.74 -12.30 1.69
N SER A 207 14.26 -13.52 1.56
CA SER A 207 14.48 -14.43 2.69
C SER A 207 15.79 -14.12 3.41
N GLY A 208 15.86 -14.41 4.72
CA GLY A 208 17.12 -14.36 5.47
C GLY A 208 17.72 -12.96 5.71
N GLY A 209 16.92 -11.89 5.62
CA GLY A 209 17.36 -10.52 5.93
C GLY A 209 18.13 -9.80 4.81
N VAL A 210 18.12 -10.32 3.58
CA VAL A 210 18.90 -9.77 2.44
C VAL A 210 18.11 -8.72 1.63
N LEU A 211 17.32 -7.89 2.32
CA LEU A 211 16.82 -6.62 1.77
C LEU A 211 17.72 -5.49 2.25
N ALA A 212 19.03 -5.62 2.02
CA ALA A 212 19.95 -4.49 2.09
C ALA A 212 19.96 -3.85 0.70
N LEU A 213 19.44 -2.61 0.61
CA LEU A 213 19.81 -1.74 -0.50
C LEU A 213 21.34 -1.62 -0.46
N LYS A 214 22.01 -2.15 -1.48
CA LYS A 214 23.45 -1.96 -1.65
C LYS A 214 23.72 -0.62 -2.30
#